data_AF-A0AA41H6M1-F1
#
_entry.id   AF-A0AA41H6M1-F1
#
_cell.length_a   1.000
_cell.length_b   1.000
_cell.length_c   1.000
_cell.angle_alpha   90.00
_cell.angle_beta   90.00
_cell.angle_gamma   90.00
#
_symmetry.space_group_name_H-M   'P 1'
#
loop_
_entity.id
_entity.type
_entity.pdbx_description
1 polymer ?
#
loop_
_entity_poly.entity_id
_entity_poly.type
_entity_poly.pdbx_seq_one_letter_code
_entity_poly.pdbx_strand_id
1 'polypeptide(L)'
;MKFLFSLIALCSACSAFAADQSQFATEAVAFLDAELPQMDQAVANKDRSYFGPAHARVQAFFESWNSLHSDALERYPSCAHAMSDFLIVGLCKLSRPGTLCEIETFFPKVDKDIEQCRLSAKPAGDAPSN
;
A
#
# COMPACT_ATOMS: atom_id res chain seq x y z
N MET A 1 33.48 3.79 49.37
CA MET A 1 33.70 4.10 47.94
C MET A 1 33.06 2.96 47.14
N LYS A 2 31.77 2.84 46.82
CA LYS A 2 30.66 3.75 46.45
C LYS A 2 31.00 4.67 45.27
N PHE A 3 30.29 4.41 44.16
CA PHE A 3 30.27 5.07 42.85
C PHE A 3 31.34 4.66 41.84
N LEU A 4 31.00 3.73 40.93
CA LEU A 4 31.48 3.70 39.53
C LEU A 4 30.90 2.49 38.75
N PHE A 5 29.57 2.39 38.65
CA PHE A 5 28.91 1.51 37.66
C PHE A 5 27.57 2.14 37.29
N SER A 6 27.61 3.25 36.56
CA SER A 6 26.41 3.86 36.00
C SER A 6 26.80 4.76 34.84
N LEU A 7 26.82 4.21 33.62
CA LEU A 7 26.79 4.94 32.33
C LEU A 7 26.91 4.00 31.12
N ILE A 8 25.97 3.06 30.95
CA ILE A 8 25.69 2.46 29.63
C ILE A 8 24.18 2.25 29.51
N ALA A 9 23.42 3.32 29.35
CA ALA A 9 22.00 3.25 29.00
C ALA A 9 21.53 4.61 28.50
N LEU A 10 21.86 4.99 27.26
CA LEU A 10 21.09 5.98 26.49
C LEU A 10 21.66 6.11 25.07
N CYS A 11 21.27 5.25 24.12
CA CYS A 11 21.46 5.53 22.68
C CYS A 11 20.67 4.57 21.74
N SER A 12 19.47 4.10 22.11
CA SER A 12 18.66 3.24 21.22
C SER A 12 17.25 3.76 20.91
N ALA A 13 16.92 5.00 21.27
CA ALA A 13 15.56 5.53 21.07
C ALA A 13 15.31 6.19 19.68
N CYS A 14 16.33 6.39 18.84
CA CYS A 14 16.16 7.10 17.56
C CYS A 14 15.72 6.21 16.38
N SER A 15 15.64 4.89 16.53
CA SER A 15 15.27 3.98 15.43
C SER A 15 13.76 3.76 15.29
N ALA A 16 12.96 4.11 16.31
CA ALA A 16 11.51 3.87 16.29
C ALA A 16 10.75 4.89 15.41
N PHE A 17 11.23 6.12 15.30
CA PHE A 17 10.56 7.18 14.53
C PHE A 17 10.75 7.05 13.00
N ALA A 18 11.82 6.41 12.54
CA ALA A 18 12.03 6.13 11.12
C ALA A 18 11.26 4.91 10.64
N ALA A 19 11.02 3.93 11.51
CA ALA A 19 10.23 2.73 11.21
C ALA A 19 8.74 3.04 10.97
N ASP A 20 8.22 4.09 11.60
CA ASP A 20 6.82 4.51 11.51
C ASP A 20 6.49 5.23 10.19
N GLN A 21 7.47 5.91 9.57
CA GLN A 21 7.18 6.75 8.40
C GLN A 21 6.76 5.93 7.17
N SER A 22 7.44 4.83 6.82
CA SER A 22 7.10 4.01 5.63
C SER A 22 6.17 2.83 5.93
N GLN A 23 5.66 2.72 7.17
CA GLN A 23 4.87 1.56 7.58
C GLN A 23 3.57 1.44 6.76
N PHE A 24 2.87 2.55 6.51
CA PHE A 24 1.69 2.56 5.65
C PHE A 24 1.97 2.02 4.25
N ALA A 25 3.03 2.53 3.60
CA ALA A 25 3.40 2.08 2.26
C ALA A 25 3.82 0.60 2.25
N THR A 26 4.53 0.15 3.28
CA THR A 26 4.94 -1.25 3.44
C THR A 26 3.75 -2.18 3.56
N GLU A 27 2.78 -1.84 4.42
CA GLU A 27 1.57 -2.64 4.61
C GLU A 27 0.65 -2.59 3.38
N ALA A 28 0.55 -1.43 2.72
CA ALA A 28 -0.20 -1.27 1.47
C ALA A 28 0.38 -2.14 0.35
N VAL A 29 1.70 -2.20 0.20
CA VAL A 29 2.37 -3.09 -0.75
C VAL A 29 2.11 -4.55 -0.41
N ALA A 30 2.22 -4.95 0.85
CA ALA A 30 1.93 -6.32 1.28
C ALA A 30 0.46 -6.71 0.99
N PHE A 31 -0.47 -5.78 1.19
CA PHE A 31 -1.88 -5.96 0.82
C PHE A 31 -2.05 -6.15 -0.69
N LEU A 32 -1.45 -5.26 -1.51
CA LEU A 32 -1.54 -5.32 -2.97
C LEU A 32 -0.92 -6.60 -3.53
N ASP A 33 0.25 -7.01 -3.04
CA ASP A 33 0.93 -8.23 -3.49
C ASP A 33 0.11 -9.50 -3.14
N ALA A 34 -0.70 -9.47 -2.09
CA ALA A 34 -1.64 -10.54 -1.78
C ALA A 34 -2.91 -10.51 -2.64
N GLU A 35 -3.46 -9.32 -2.93
CA GLU A 35 -4.76 -9.18 -3.62
C GLU A 35 -4.64 -9.24 -5.15
N LEU A 36 -3.59 -8.67 -5.76
CA LEU A 36 -3.45 -8.60 -7.22
C LEU A 36 -3.52 -9.99 -7.89
N PRO A 37 -2.83 -11.04 -7.41
CA PRO A 37 -2.94 -12.37 -8.00
C PRO A 37 -4.35 -12.98 -7.85
N GLN A 38 -5.04 -12.71 -6.73
CA GLN A 38 -6.39 -13.18 -6.50
C GLN A 38 -7.39 -12.49 -7.43
N MET A 39 -7.23 -11.18 -7.63
CA MET A 39 -8.01 -10.41 -8.59
C MET A 39 -7.79 -10.93 -10.01
N ASP A 40 -6.54 -11.13 -10.45
CA ASP A 40 -6.26 -11.64 -11.79
C ASP A 40 -6.87 -13.04 -12.02
N GLN A 41 -6.86 -13.89 -10.99
CA GLN A 41 -7.55 -15.19 -11.03
C GLN A 41 -9.08 -15.02 -11.13
N ALA A 42 -9.66 -14.12 -10.35
CA ALA A 42 -11.09 -13.84 -10.39
C ALA A 42 -11.51 -13.30 -11.78
N VAL A 43 -10.69 -12.42 -12.37
CA VAL A 43 -10.89 -11.92 -13.73
C VAL A 43 -10.88 -13.07 -14.74
N ALA A 44 -9.85 -13.94 -14.69
CA ALA A 44 -9.73 -15.09 -15.59
C ALA A 44 -10.94 -16.03 -15.49
N ASN A 45 -11.46 -16.22 -14.28
CA ASN A 45 -12.62 -17.09 -14.00
C ASN A 45 -13.97 -16.40 -14.19
N LYS A 46 -14.01 -15.12 -14.56
CA LYS A 46 -15.23 -14.29 -14.60
C LYS A 46 -15.99 -14.25 -13.26
N ASP A 47 -15.26 -14.39 -12.16
CA ASP A 47 -15.81 -14.43 -10.82
C ASP A 47 -16.01 -13.02 -10.26
N ARG A 48 -17.25 -12.54 -10.32
CA ARG A 48 -17.63 -11.24 -9.75
C ARG A 48 -17.76 -11.27 -8.23
N SER A 49 -17.86 -12.44 -7.62
CA SER A 49 -18.08 -12.58 -6.17
C SER A 49 -16.86 -12.19 -5.34
N TYR A 50 -15.66 -12.22 -5.93
CA TYR A 50 -14.41 -11.75 -5.33
C TYR A 50 -14.43 -10.26 -4.92
N PHE A 51 -15.03 -9.39 -5.74
CA PHE A 51 -14.85 -7.94 -5.65
C PHE A 51 -15.52 -7.30 -4.43
N GLY A 52 -16.67 -7.82 -3.99
CA GLY A 52 -17.36 -7.30 -2.79
C GLY A 52 -16.54 -7.49 -1.51
N PRO A 53 -16.14 -8.73 -1.19
CA PRO A 53 -15.25 -9.00 -0.06
C PRO A 53 -13.89 -8.31 -0.17
N ALA A 54 -13.30 -8.20 -1.37
CA ALA A 54 -12.03 -7.50 -1.56
C ALA A 54 -12.15 -6.00 -1.27
N HIS A 55 -13.25 -5.35 -1.71
CA HIS A 55 -13.54 -3.96 -1.38
C HIS A 55 -13.69 -3.76 0.14
N ALA A 56 -14.36 -4.66 0.84
CA ALA A 56 -14.48 -4.59 2.30
C ALA A 56 -13.11 -4.67 3.00
N ARG A 57 -12.16 -5.45 2.48
CA ARG A 57 -10.79 -5.51 3.01
C ARG A 57 -10.02 -4.21 2.78
N VAL A 58 -10.19 -3.57 1.62
CA VAL A 58 -9.62 -2.24 1.34
C VAL A 58 -10.17 -1.19 2.30
N GLN A 59 -11.49 -1.18 2.52
CA GLN A 59 -12.12 -0.26 3.47
C GLN A 59 -11.60 -0.46 4.88
N ALA A 60 -11.54 -1.72 5.35
CA ALA A 60 -11.01 -2.05 6.66
C ALA A 60 -9.55 -1.59 6.84
N PHE A 61 -8.72 -1.72 5.80
CA PHE A 61 -7.35 -1.22 5.81
C PHE A 61 -7.30 0.30 5.98
N PHE A 62 -8.09 1.06 5.20
CA PHE A 62 -8.11 2.51 5.33
C PHE A 62 -8.68 2.98 6.67
N GLU A 63 -9.71 2.30 7.18
CA GLU A 63 -10.31 2.60 8.49
C GLU A 63 -9.31 2.39 9.63
N SER A 64 -8.55 1.27 9.62
CA SER A 64 -7.53 1.02 10.63
C SER A 64 -6.46 2.11 10.61
N TRP A 65 -6.03 2.53 9.44
CA TRP A 65 -5.02 3.57 9.30
C TRP A 65 -5.52 4.97 9.62
N ASN A 66 -6.73 5.35 9.20
CA ASN A 66 -7.30 6.65 9.54
C ASN A 66 -7.52 6.81 11.06
N SER A 67 -7.80 5.72 11.77
CA SER A 67 -7.94 5.73 13.23
C SER A 67 -6.61 5.93 13.99
N LEU A 68 -5.49 5.53 13.38
CA LEU A 68 -4.15 5.59 13.98
C LEU A 68 -3.36 6.82 13.48
N HIS A 69 -3.49 7.16 12.21
CA HIS A 69 -2.72 8.16 11.48
C HIS A 69 -3.58 8.81 10.38
N SER A 70 -4.31 9.87 10.73
CA SER A 70 -5.28 10.53 9.83
C SER A 70 -4.66 11.15 8.57
N ASP A 71 -3.35 11.38 8.54
CA ASP A 71 -2.60 11.99 7.44
C ASP A 71 -1.85 10.97 6.56
N ALA A 72 -1.91 9.68 6.87
CA ALA A 72 -1.18 8.65 6.14
C ALA A 72 -1.58 8.59 4.64
N LEU A 73 -2.86 8.76 4.34
CA LEU A 73 -3.38 8.76 2.96
C LEU A 73 -2.86 9.97 2.17
N GLU A 74 -2.75 11.13 2.83
CA GLU A 74 -2.22 12.36 2.21
C GLU A 74 -0.71 12.27 1.99
N ARG A 75 0.01 11.61 2.91
CA ARG A 75 1.46 11.37 2.80
C ARG A 75 1.80 10.37 1.69
N TYR A 76 0.94 9.39 1.45
CA TYR A 76 1.17 8.30 0.48
C TYR A 76 0.06 8.18 -0.58
N PRO A 77 -0.14 9.22 -1.42
CA PRO A 77 -1.26 9.26 -2.35
C PRO A 77 -1.22 8.14 -3.38
N SER A 78 -0.02 7.74 -3.87
CA SER A 78 0.10 6.63 -4.82
C SER A 78 -0.31 5.28 -4.19
N CYS A 79 -0.03 5.05 -2.91
CA CYS A 79 -0.51 3.84 -2.23
C CYS A 79 -2.03 3.86 -2.03
N ALA A 80 -2.59 5.00 -1.62
CA ALA A 80 -4.03 5.15 -1.46
C ALA A 80 -4.78 4.96 -2.81
N HIS A 81 -4.26 5.55 -3.90
CA HIS A 81 -4.80 5.36 -5.23
C HIS A 81 -4.66 3.91 -5.70
N ALA A 82 -3.49 3.28 -5.54
CA ALA A 82 -3.27 1.89 -5.94
C ALA A 82 -4.26 0.94 -5.26
N MET A 83 -4.48 1.08 -3.95
CA MET A 83 -5.42 0.24 -3.18
C MET A 83 -6.88 0.48 -3.56
N SER A 84 -7.23 1.70 -3.97
CA SER A 84 -8.61 2.01 -4.40
C SER A 84 -8.87 1.56 -5.84
N ASP A 85 -7.89 1.77 -6.73
CA ASP A 85 -8.08 1.65 -8.16
C ASP A 85 -7.84 0.23 -8.71
N PHE A 86 -7.08 -0.63 -8.01
CA PHE A 86 -6.81 -2.00 -8.52
C PHE A 86 -8.10 -2.81 -8.70
N LEU A 87 -9.06 -2.70 -7.77
CA LEU A 87 -10.36 -3.38 -7.90
C LEU A 87 -11.17 -2.85 -9.09
N ILE A 88 -11.05 -1.55 -9.39
CA ILE A 88 -11.69 -0.94 -10.55
C ILE A 88 -11.09 -1.54 -11.83
N VAL A 89 -9.76 -1.69 -11.91
CA VAL A 89 -9.10 -2.37 -13.03
C VAL A 89 -9.65 -3.78 -13.22
N GLY A 90 -9.76 -4.58 -12.16
CA GLY A 90 -10.33 -5.93 -12.24
C GLY A 90 -11.79 -5.93 -12.73
N LEU A 91 -12.63 -5.04 -12.22
CA LEU A 91 -14.02 -4.90 -12.67
C LEU A 91 -14.13 -4.44 -14.13
N CYS A 92 -13.22 -3.57 -14.56
CA CYS A 92 -13.10 -3.12 -15.94
C CYS A 92 -12.72 -4.25 -16.89
N LYS A 93 -11.79 -5.14 -16.48
CA LYS A 93 -11.44 -6.35 -17.24
C LYS A 93 -12.63 -7.32 -17.38
N LEU A 94 -13.57 -7.34 -16.43
CA LEU A 94 -14.76 -8.21 -16.46
C LEU A 94 -15.98 -7.65 -17.19
N SER A 95 -16.03 -6.33 -17.36
CA SER A 95 -17.19 -5.64 -17.93
C SER A 95 -16.95 -5.30 -19.40
N ARG A 96 -18.01 -5.11 -20.17
CA ARG A 96 -17.86 -4.58 -21.54
C ARG A 96 -17.24 -3.17 -21.44
N PRO A 97 -16.31 -2.78 -22.34
CA PRO A 97 -15.70 -1.46 -22.32
C PRO A 97 -16.79 -0.39 -22.33
N GLY A 98 -16.77 0.48 -21.33
CA GLY A 98 -17.61 1.66 -21.20
C GLY A 98 -16.74 2.84 -20.78
N THR A 99 -17.28 4.05 -20.78
CA THR A 99 -16.51 5.29 -20.56
C THR A 99 -15.76 5.37 -19.23
N LEU A 100 -16.13 4.57 -18.22
CA LEU A 100 -15.45 4.50 -16.93
C LEU A 100 -14.19 3.60 -16.92
N CYS A 101 -13.99 2.81 -17.98
CA CYS A 101 -12.89 1.85 -18.10
C CYS A 101 -12.06 2.17 -19.33
N GLU A 102 -11.57 3.42 -19.41
CA GLU A 102 -10.67 3.81 -20.49
C GLU A 102 -9.32 3.09 -20.31
N ILE A 103 -9.15 1.98 -21.02
CA ILE A 103 -8.02 1.07 -20.85
C ILE A 103 -6.69 1.80 -21.11
N GLU A 104 -6.65 2.68 -22.11
CA GLU A 104 -5.43 3.36 -22.56
C GLU A 104 -4.89 4.39 -21.55
N THR A 105 -5.74 4.92 -20.68
CA THR A 105 -5.37 5.98 -19.73
C THR A 105 -5.42 5.50 -18.28
N PHE A 106 -6.45 4.75 -17.92
CA PHE A 106 -6.70 4.35 -16.54
C PHE A 106 -5.77 3.22 -16.10
N PHE A 107 -5.59 2.17 -16.91
CA PHE A 107 -4.78 1.01 -16.50
C PHE A 107 -3.30 1.40 -16.28
N PRO A 108 -2.65 2.14 -17.20
CA PRO A 108 -1.28 2.60 -17.00
C PRO A 108 -1.11 3.52 -15.78
N LYS A 109 -2.13 4.32 -15.45
CA LYS A 109 -2.12 5.14 -14.22
C LYS A 109 -2.05 4.24 -12.99
N VAL A 110 -2.90 3.21 -12.90
CA VAL A 110 -2.93 2.30 -11.75
C VAL A 110 -1.62 1.53 -11.62
N ASP A 111 -1.08 1.02 -12.72
CA ASP A 111 0.22 0.35 -12.73
C ASP A 111 1.34 1.26 -12.21
N LYS A 112 1.32 2.54 -12.62
CA LYS A 112 2.25 3.56 -12.12
C LYS A 112 2.08 3.80 -10.62
N ASP A 113 0.85 3.94 -10.13
CA ASP A 113 0.57 4.15 -8.71
C ASP A 113 1.03 2.96 -7.84
N ILE A 114 0.84 1.73 -8.32
CA ILE A 114 1.35 0.51 -7.67
C ILE A 114 2.88 0.55 -7.59
N GLU A 115 3.56 0.88 -8.68
CA GLU A 115 5.03 0.95 -8.69
C GLU A 115 5.56 2.05 -7.77
N GLN A 116 4.95 3.24 -7.78
CA GLN A 116 5.31 4.32 -6.86
C GLN A 116 5.06 3.94 -5.39
N CYS A 117 4.00 3.18 -5.11
CA CYS A 117 3.76 2.66 -3.78
C CYS A 117 4.87 1.68 -3.35
N ARG A 118 5.30 0.78 -4.24
CA ARG A 118 6.43 -0.13 -3.99
C ARG A 118 7.74 0.60 -3.72
N LEU A 119 8.00 1.69 -4.44
CA LEU A 119 9.17 2.53 -4.18
C LEU A 119 9.10 3.21 -2.81
N SER A 120 7.92 3.64 -2.40
CA SER A 120 7.69 4.30 -1.10
C SER A 120 7.81 3.34 0.10
N ALA A 121 7.65 2.04 -0.13
CA ALA A 121 7.83 1.00 0.88
C ALA A 121 9.31 0.64 1.12
N LYS A 122 10.22 1.00 0.21
CA LYS A 122 11.65 0.67 0.37
C LYS A 122 12.26 1.50 1.51
N PRO A 123 13.06 0.89 2.40
CA PRO A 123 13.76 1.64 3.43
C PRO A 123 14.72 2.65 2.80
N ALA A 124 14.88 3.82 3.45
CA ALA A 124 15.69 4.94 2.95
C ALA A 124 17.20 4.63 2.75
N GLY A 125 17.66 3.41 3.06
CA GLY A 125 19.03 2.94 2.85
C GLY A 125 19.31 2.30 1.49
N ASP A 126 18.28 2.04 0.68
CA ASP A 126 18.42 1.33 -0.61
C ASP A 126 18.56 2.28 -1.81
N ALA A 127 18.86 3.56 -1.58
CA ALA A 127 19.20 4.49 -2.66
C ALA A 127 20.51 4.03 -3.33
N PRO A 128 20.56 3.87 -4.67
CA PRO A 128 21.79 3.52 -5.35
C PRO A 128 22.80 4.64 -5.11
N SER A 129 23.89 4.30 -4.42
CA SER A 129 25.10 5.11 -4.38
C SER A 129 25.60 5.27 -5.82
N ASN A 130 25.46 6.48 -6.36
CA ASN A 130 26.12 6.91 -7.61
C ASN A 130 27.64 6.77 -7.50
#